data_AF-A0A7V4EGI0-F1
#
_entry.id   AF-A0A7V4EGI0-F1
#
_cell.length_a   1.000
_cell.length_b   1.000
_cell.length_c   1.000
_cell.angle_alpha   90.00
_cell.angle_beta   90.00
_cell.angle_gamma   90.00
#
_symmetry.space_group_name_H-M   'P 1'
#
loop_
_entity.id
_entity.type
_entity.pdbx_description
1 polymer ?
#
loop_
_entity_poly.entity_id
_entity_poly.type
_entity_poly.pdbx_seq_one_letter_code
_entity_poly.pdbx_strand_id
1 'polypeptide(L)' 'SHHGSRTGTDEDLLERIRSQVALIGVGRNPHGHPHPEVLERLARRGIRVYRTDQHGAVRVLFGYAW' A
#
# COMPACT_ATOMS: atom_id res chain seq x y z
N SER A 1 1.05 -3.71 6.07
CA SER A 1 2.44 -4.04 6.47
C SER A 1 2.74 -5.50 6.12
N HIS A 2 3.99 -5.87 5.83
CA HIS A 2 4.41 -7.16 5.23
C HIS A 2 3.96 -7.39 3.77
N HIS A 3 4.49 -6.61 2.84
CA HIS A 3 4.33 -6.78 1.38
C HIS A 3 2.88 -6.85 0.84
N GLY A 4 1.88 -6.48 1.64
CA GLY A 4 0.46 -6.64 1.30
C GLY A 4 -0.21 -7.90 1.87
N SER A 5 0.23 -8.35 3.05
CA SER A 5 -0.46 -9.36 3.86
C SER A 5 -1.90 -8.96 4.20
N ARG A 6 -2.80 -9.95 4.29
CA ARG A 6 -4.20 -9.78 4.74
C ARG A 6 -4.32 -9.10 6.09
N THR A 7 -3.41 -9.41 7.02
CA THR A 7 -3.44 -8.93 8.41
C THR A 7 -2.72 -7.61 8.62
N GLY A 8 -1.93 -7.15 7.64
CA GLY A 8 -1.09 -5.98 7.82
C GLY A 8 -1.76 -4.65 7.49
N THR A 9 -2.97 -4.68 6.96
CA THR A 9 -3.71 -3.50 6.52
C THR A 9 -5.17 -3.70 6.88
N ASP A 10 -5.58 -3.36 8.08
CA ASP A 10 -6.97 -3.46 8.53
C ASP A 10 -7.76 -2.17 8.27
N GLU A 11 -9.10 -2.25 8.34
CA GLU A 11 -9.99 -1.12 8.06
C GLU A 11 -9.87 0.00 9.11
N ASP A 12 -9.70 -0.34 10.39
CA ASP A 12 -9.64 0.63 11.48
C ASP A 12 -8.38 1.49 11.39
N LEU A 13 -7.25 0.88 11.03
CA LEU A 13 -6.02 1.58 10.74
C LEU A 13 -6.21 2.58 9.60
N LEU A 14 -6.76 2.14 8.46
CA LEU A 14 -6.95 2.99 7.29
C LEU A 14 -7.89 4.17 7.57
N GLU A 15 -8.89 3.99 8.42
CA GLU A 15 -9.80 5.05 8.84
C GLU A 15 -9.08 6.13 9.65
N ARG A 16 -8.18 5.72 10.56
CA ARG A 16 -7.44 6.63 11.44
C ARG A 16 -6.39 7.44 10.70
N ILE A 17 -5.65 6.81 9.78
CA ILE A 17 -4.48 7.44 9.13
C ILE A 17 -4.83 8.26 7.89
N ARG A 18 -6.02 8.05 7.29
CA ARG A 18 -6.52 8.80 6.12
C ARG A 18 -5.48 8.98 5.01
N SER A 19 -4.72 7.93 4.72
CA SER A 19 -3.62 7.99 3.76
C SER A 19 -4.12 8.24 2.34
N GLN A 20 -3.43 9.10 1.59
CA GLN A 20 -3.69 9.32 0.16
C GLN A 20 -3.00 8.28 -0.73
N VAL A 21 -1.91 7.69 -0.21
CA VAL A 21 -1.02 6.81 -0.95
C VAL A 21 -0.62 5.61 -0.10
N ALA A 22 -0.51 4.44 -0.74
CA ALA A 22 0.03 3.22 -0.14
C ALA A 22 1.23 2.74 -0.97
N LEU A 23 2.37 2.55 -0.30
CA LEU A 23 3.57 1.97 -0.88
C LEU A 23 3.66 0.50 -0.49
N ILE A 24 3.69 -0.38 -1.47
CA ILE A 24 3.83 -1.83 -1.25
C ILE A 24 5.16 -2.26 -1.86
N GLY A 25 6.17 -2.41 -1.02
CA GLY A 25 7.37 -3.15 -1.41
C GLY A 25 6.96 -4.59 -1.65
N VAL A 26 7.09 -5.09 -2.88
CA VAL A 26 6.78 -6.47 -3.26
C VAL A 26 7.56 -6.86 -4.51
N GLY A 27 7.78 -8.16 -4.67
CA GLY A 27 8.43 -8.80 -5.80
C GLY A 27 7.88 -10.21 -5.95
N ARG A 28 8.56 -11.07 -6.70
CA ARG A 28 8.23 -12.50 -6.72
C ARG A 28 8.29 -13.04 -5.29
N ASN A 29 7.18 -13.58 -4.81
CA ASN A 29 7.06 -14.12 -3.46
C ASN A 29 6.16 -15.36 -3.47
N PRO A 30 6.36 -16.33 -2.56
CA PRO A 30 5.58 -17.56 -2.52
C PRO A 30 4.21 -17.40 -1.85
N HIS A 31 3.94 -16.25 -1.22
CA HIS A 31 2.73 -16.03 -0.42
C HIS A 31 1.55 -15.47 -1.22
N GLY A 32 1.77 -15.13 -2.49
CA GLY A 32 0.75 -14.48 -3.32
C GLY A 32 0.48 -13.02 -2.91
N HIS A 33 1.47 -12.36 -2.30
CA HIS A 33 1.38 -10.95 -1.96
C HIS A 33 1.59 -10.06 -3.19
N PRO A 34 0.98 -8.86 -3.24
CA PRO A 34 -0.04 -8.38 -2.31
C PRO A 34 -1.35 -9.18 -2.49
N HIS A 35 -2.03 -9.51 -1.40
CA HIS A 35 -3.31 -10.21 -1.51
C HIS A 35 -4.37 -9.32 -2.19
N PRO A 36 -5.24 -9.86 -3.06
CA PRO A 36 -6.28 -9.09 -3.76
C PRO A 36 -7.17 -8.29 -2.82
N GLU A 37 -7.59 -8.87 -1.69
CA GLU A 37 -8.42 -8.20 -0.68
C GLU A 37 -7.78 -6.91 -0.12
N VAL A 38 -6.44 -6.86 -0.03
CA VAL A 38 -5.71 -5.66 0.40
C VAL A 38 -5.78 -4.58 -0.67
N LEU A 39 -5.61 -4.95 -1.94
CA LEU A 39 -5.71 -4.01 -3.07
C LEU A 39 -7.14 -3.47 -3.20
N GLU A 40 -8.15 -4.32 -3.05
CA GLU A 40 -9.56 -3.93 -3.05
C GLU A 40 -9.89 -2.98 -1.90
N ARG A 41 -9.41 -3.27 -0.69
CA ARG A 41 -9.59 -2.40 0.48
C ARG A 41 -9.01 -1.01 0.24
N LEU A 42 -7.79 -0.92 -0.30
CA LEU A 42 -7.14 0.35 -0.62
C LEU A 42 -7.89 1.09 -1.74
N ALA A 43 -8.31 0.38 -2.79
CA ALA A 43 -9.04 0.94 -3.92
C ALA A 43 -10.40 1.52 -3.52
N ARG A 44 -11.17 0.81 -2.67
CA ARG A 44 -12.47 1.29 -2.15
C ARG A 44 -12.37 2.60 -1.38
N ARG A 45 -11.21 2.89 -0.78
CA ARG A 45 -10.94 4.13 -0.04
C ARG A 45 -10.29 5.22 -0.90
N GLY A 46 -10.14 4.99 -2.20
CA GLY A 46 -9.48 5.92 -3.11
C GLY A 46 -7.97 6.08 -2.87
N ILE A 47 -7.34 5.15 -2.15
CA ILE A 47 -5.92 5.20 -1.83
C ILE A 47 -5.13 4.77 -3.06
N ARG A 48 -4.24 5.64 -3.55
CA ARG A 48 -3.39 5.31 -4.69
C ARG A 48 -2.30 4.33 -4.29
N VAL A 49 -2.18 3.22 -5.02
CA VAL A 49 -1.21 2.16 -4.71
C VAL A 49 0.00 2.25 -5.63
N TYR A 50 1.20 2.23 -5.05
CA TYR A 50 2.47 2.05 -5.77
C TYR A 50 3.14 0.76 -5.32
N ARG A 51 3.56 -0.08 -6.25
CA ARG A 51 4.22 -1.37 -5.99
C ARG A 51 5.60 -1.46 -6.62
N THR A 52 6.59 -1.96 -5.89
CA THR A 52 7.98 -2.03 -6.41
C THR A 52 8.17 -3.04 -7.54
N ASP A 53 7.33 -4.07 -7.63
CA ASP A 53 7.36 -5.04 -8.75
C ASP A 53 6.82 -4.47 -10.06
N GLN A 54 6.00 -3.41 -9.99
CA GLN A 54 5.44 -2.73 -11.15
C GLN A 54 6.16 -1.42 -11.48
N HIS A 55 6.63 -0.70 -10.45
CA HIS A 55 7.15 0.66 -10.59
C HIS A 55 8.66 0.75 -10.34
N GLY A 56 9.31 -0.34 -9.94
CA GLY A 56 10.70 -0.31 -9.49
C GLY A 56 10.87 0.48 -8.18
N ALA A 57 11.98 1.22 -8.07
CA ALA A 57 12.22 2.06 -6.90
C ALA A 57 11.25 3.26 -6.86
N VAL A 58 10.52 3.42 -5.76
CA VAL A 58 9.59 4.53 -5.56
C VAL A 58 10.19 5.53 -4.59
N ARG A 59 10.25 6.81 -4.97
CA ARG A 59 10.71 7.91 -4.11
C ARG A 59 9.53 8.82 -3.78
N VAL A 60 9.33 9.11 -2.49
CA VAL A 60 8.36 10.12 -2.02
C VAL A 60 9.12 11.37 -1.66
N LEU A 61 8.68 12.50 -2.23
CA LEU A 61 9.20 13.82 -1.91
C LEU A 61 8.14 14.55 -1.09
N PHE A 62 8.50 14.91 0.13
CA PHE A 62 7.69 15.79 0.95
C PHE A 62 8.17 17.21 0.69
N GLY A 63 7.28 18.08 0.20
CA GLY A 63 7.56 19.51 0.19
C GLY A 63 7.59 20.04 1.63
N TYR A 64 8.44 21.02 1.90
CA TYR A 64 8.33 21.79 3.13
C TYR A 64 7.06 22.65 3.02
N ALA A 65 6.06 22.37 3.86
CA ALA A 65 5.00 23.32 4.12
C ALA A 65 5.54 24.31 5.15
N TRP A 66 5.77 25.56 4.72
CA TRP A 66 5.91 26.70 5.63
C TRP A 66 4.54 27.16 6.07
#